data_AF-A0A8J6C2F3-F1
#
_entry.id   AF-A0A8J6C2F3-F1
#
_cell.length_a   1.000
_cell.length_b   1.000
_cell.length_c   1.000
_cell.angle_alpha   90.00
_cell.angle_beta   90.00
_cell.angle_gamma   90.00
#
_symmetry.space_group_name_H-M   'P 1'
#
loop_
_entity.id
_entity.type
_entity.pdbx_description
1 polymer ?
#
loop_
_entity_poly.entity_id
_entity_poly.type
_entity_poly.pdbx_seq_one_letter_code
_entity_poly.pdbx_strand_id
1 'polypeptide(L)' 'MYPDMLMKLQISSTSAPLLDIKPGNLTISPKLDIQAYVILPNSSLAPAFLLNLTTTALAKVAVNSGRIVGSLQLSRYVHT' A
#
# COMPACT_ATOMS: atom_id res chain seq x y z
N MET A 1 -14.84 -1.59 23.74
CA MET A 1 -15.18 -2.06 22.38
C MET A 1 -15.97 -0.96 21.68
N TYR A 2 -15.90 -0.88 20.35
CA TYR A 2 -16.56 0.17 19.53
C TYR A 2 -17.66 -0.46 18.65
N PRO A 3 -18.83 -0.83 19.21
CA PRO A 3 -19.92 -1.42 18.42
C PRO A 3 -20.51 -0.40 17.43
N ASP A 4 -20.87 -0.87 16.24
CA ASP A 4 -21.58 -0.10 15.21
C ASP A 4 -20.95 1.25 14.81
N MET A 5 -19.64 1.38 14.96
CA MET A 5 -18.90 2.59 14.57
C MET A 5 -18.23 2.43 13.20
N LEU A 6 -18.21 3.51 12.42
CA LEU A 6 -17.48 3.57 11.16
C LEU A 6 -15.97 3.52 11.40
N MET A 7 -15.24 2.97 10.44
CA MET A 7 -13.78 2.91 10.48
C MET A 7 -13.16 3.72 9.34
N LYS A 8 -11.98 4.26 9.59
CA LYS A 8 -11.11 4.91 8.59
C LYS A 8 -9.79 4.16 8.54
N LEU A 9 -9.37 3.74 7.35
CA LEU A 9 -8.03 3.23 7.10
C LEU A 9 -7.19 4.31 6.42
N GLN A 10 -6.09 4.71 7.05
CA GLN A 10 -5.13 5.63 6.48
C GLN A 10 -3.90 4.84 6.02
N ILE A 11 -3.61 4.90 4.72
CA ILE A 11 -2.49 4.19 4.10
C ILE A 11 -1.41 5.22 3.76
N SER A 12 -0.19 4.99 4.22
CA SER A 12 0.97 5.83 3.94
C SER A 12 2.20 4.99 3.63
N SER A 13 3.13 5.54 2.84
CA SER A 13 4.44 4.90 2.62
C SER A 13 5.40 5.33 3.73
N THR A 14 6.10 4.37 4.35
CA THR A 14 7.11 4.69 5.38
C THR A 14 8.45 5.12 4.78
N SER A 15 8.67 4.82 3.51
CA SER A 15 9.85 5.22 2.75
C SER A 15 9.55 5.34 1.26
N ALA A 16 10.49 5.87 0.48
CA ALA A 16 10.45 5.68 -0.97
C ALA A 16 10.49 4.18 -1.30
N PRO A 17 9.67 3.69 -2.26
CA PRO A 17 9.72 2.29 -2.66
C PRO A 17 11.00 2.00 -3.44
N LEU A 18 11.60 0.83 -3.19
CA LEU A 18 12.77 0.39 -3.95
C LEU A 18 12.33 -0.15 -5.31
N LEU A 19 13.02 0.27 -6.38
CA LEU A 19 12.84 -0.24 -7.73
C LEU A 19 14.07 -1.05 -8.14
N ASP A 20 13.88 -2.30 -8.53
CA ASP A 20 14.93 -3.18 -9.04
C ASP A 20 14.64 -3.51 -10.51
N ILE A 21 15.60 -3.17 -11.38
CA ILE A 21 15.50 -3.26 -12.84
C ILE A 21 16.47 -4.33 -13.33
N LYS A 22 15.94 -5.38 -13.94
CA LYS A 22 16.71 -6.46 -14.56
C LYS A 22 16.25 -6.64 -16.01
N PRO A 23 17.09 -7.19 -16.90
CA PRO A 23 16.65 -7.52 -18.26
C PRO A 23 15.40 -8.41 -18.22
N GLY A 24 14.28 -7.92 -18.79
CA GLY A 24 13.00 -8.63 -18.82
C GLY A 24 12.19 -8.63 -17.52
N ASN A 25 12.67 -8.01 -16.43
CA ASN A 25 11.95 -7.98 -15.15
C ASN A 25 12.11 -6.64 -14.42
N LEU A 26 11.01 -6.14 -13.87
CA LEU A 26 10.99 -4.93 -13.05
C LEU A 26 10.20 -5.24 -11.79
N THR A 27 10.80 -5.05 -10.62
CA THR A 27 10.15 -5.27 -9.32
C THR A 27 10.17 -4.01 -8.49
N ILE A 28 9.09 -3.76 -7.75
CA ILE A 28 8.97 -2.66 -6.79
C ILE A 28 8.62 -3.22 -5.41
N SER A 29 9.26 -2.69 -4.38
CA SER A 29 9.06 -3.15 -2.99
C SER A 29 8.62 -1.99 -2.09
N PRO A 30 7.32 -1.67 -2.05
CA PRO A 30 6.79 -0.65 -1.14
C PRO A 30 6.73 -1.16 0.31
N LYS A 31 7.01 -0.25 1.25
CA LYS A 31 6.74 -0.41 2.68
C LYS A 31 5.62 0.53 3.06
N LEU A 32 4.52 -0.03 3.55
CA LEU A 32 3.29 0.70 3.81
C LEU A 32 2.91 0.57 5.28
N ASP A 33 2.40 1.66 5.84
CA ASP A 33 1.70 1.69 7.11
C ASP A 33 0.21 1.88 6.85
N ILE A 34 -0.60 1.02 7.46
CA ILE A 34 -2.05 1.10 7.44
C ILE A 34 -2.52 1.34 8.86
N GLN A 35 -2.81 2.59 9.19
CA GLN A 35 -3.38 2.96 10.48
C GLN A 35 -4.90 2.87 10.41
N ALA A 36 -5.48 2.01 11.25
CA ALA A 36 -6.92 1.92 11.43
C ALA A 36 -7.38 2.86 12.54
N TYR A 37 -8.45 3.60 12.27
CA TYR A 37 -9.14 4.46 13.22
C TYR A 37 -10.62 4.08 13.30
N VAL A 38 -11.19 4.23 14.49
CA VAL A 38 -12.63 4.30 14.69
C VAL A 38 -13.05 5.75 14.65
N ILE A 39 -14.12 6.05 13.91
CA ILE A 39 -14.73 7.38 13.88
C ILE A 39 -15.76 7.44 15.01
N LEU A 40 -15.47 8.25 16.03
CA LEU A 40 -16.35 8.45 17.18
C LEU A 40 -17.54 9.36 16.82
N PRO A 41 -18.62 9.40 17.63
CA PRO A 41 -19.81 10.22 17.33
C PRO A 41 -19.52 11.73 17.18
N ASN A 42 -18.48 12.23 17.84
CA ASN A 42 -18.01 13.62 17.72
C ASN A 42 -17.07 13.84 16.52
N SER A 43 -17.01 12.90 15.57
CA SER A 43 -16.12 12.88 14.40
C SER A 43 -14.61 12.81 14.70
N SER A 44 -14.21 12.65 15.97
CA SER A 44 -12.81 12.41 16.31
C SER A 44 -12.38 10.99 15.96
N LEU A 45 -11.07 10.79 15.76
CA LEU A 45 -10.49 9.51 15.37
C LEU A 45 -9.81 8.86 16.57
N ALA A 46 -10.30 7.69 16.99
CA ALA A 46 -9.64 6.85 17.98
C ALA A 46 -8.77 5.80 17.26
N PRO A 47 -7.45 5.72 17.51
CA PRO A 47 -6.61 4.70 16.89
C PRO A 47 -7.02 3.31 17.37
N ALA A 48 -7.18 2.37 16.43
CA ALA A 48 -7.55 0.99 16.72
C ALA A 48 -6.32 0.07 16.70
N PHE A 49 -5.60 0.05 15.58
CA PHE A 49 -4.38 -0.73 15.39
C PHE A 49 -3.57 -0.19 14.19
N LEU A 50 -2.29 -0.51 14.15
CA LEU A 50 -1.38 -0.20 13.04
C LEU A 50 -0.93 -1.51 12.39
N LEU A 51 -1.03 -1.60 11.06
CA LEU A 51 -0.44 -2.68 10.28
C LEU A 51 0.76 -2.16 9.51
N ASN A 52 1.91 -2.81 9.67
CA ASN A 52 3.08 -2.57 8.83
C ASN A 52 3.13 -3.65 7.74
N LEU A 53 3.06 -3.21 6.50
CA LEU A 53 2.98 -4.06 5.31
C LEU A 53 4.25 -3.88 4.47
N THR A 54 4.98 -4.97 4.28
CA THR A 54 6.01 -5.05 3.23
C THR A 54 5.50 -6.00 2.16
N THR A 55 5.50 -5.54 0.90
CA THR A 55 5.11 -6.37 -0.23
C THR A 55 6.02 -6.12 -1.42
N THR A 56 6.07 -7.07 -2.34
CA THR A 56 6.79 -6.95 -3.61
C THR A 56 5.77 -6.99 -4.74
N ALA A 57 5.88 -6.10 -5.71
CA ALA A 57 5.06 -6.13 -6.91
C ALA A 57 5.94 -6.25 -8.16
N LEU A 58 5.42 -6.97 -9.15
CA LEU A 58 5.97 -6.98 -10.50
C LEU A 58 5.42 -5.77 -11.25
N ALA A 59 6.30 -5.07 -11.94
CA ALA A 59 5.96 -3.94 -12.78
C ALA A 59 6.14 -4.32 -14.25
N LYS A 60 5.17 -3.95 -15.08
CA LYS A 60 5.31 -3.97 -16.53
C LYS A 60 5.35 -2.55 -17.02
N VAL A 61 6.28 -2.23 -17.92
CA VAL A 61 6.46 -0.89 -18.48
C VAL A 61 6.45 -1.00 -19.99
N ALA A 62 5.81 -0.03 -20.64
CA ALA A 62 5.74 0.08 -22.09
C ALA A 62 5.78 1.54 -22.52
N VAL A 63 5.93 1.77 -23.83
CA VAL A 63 5.80 3.10 -24.45
C VAL A 63 4.53 3.11 -25.28
N ASN A 64 3.65 4.08 -25.04
CA ASN A 64 2.43 4.28 -25.81
C ASN A 64 2.36 5.74 -26.27
N SER A 65 2.34 5.98 -27.59
CA SER A 65 2.27 7.32 -28.19
C SER A 65 3.27 8.33 -27.58
N GLY A 66 4.52 7.91 -27.36
CA GLY A 66 5.57 8.76 -26.78
C GLY A 66 5.51 8.93 -25.25
N ARG A 67 4.59 8.25 -24.56
CA ARG A 67 4.48 8.26 -23.09
C ARG A 67 4.94 6.92 -22.50
N ILE A 68 5.65 6.97 -21.38
CA ILE A 68 5.93 5.79 -20.57
C ILE A 68 4.65 5.45 -19.80
N VAL A 69 4.19 4.21 -19.95
CA VAL A 69 3.03 3.66 -19.24
C VAL A 69 3.46 2.40 -18.50
N GLY A 70 2.74 2.04 -17.44
CA GLY A 70 3.02 0.80 -16.75
C GLY A 70 1.87 0.31 -15.89
N SER A 71 1.99 -0.93 -15.44
CA SER A 71 1.04 -1.59 -14.55
C SER A 71 1.80 -2.31 -13.45
N LEU A 72 1.25 -2.28 -12.23
CA LEU A 72 1.77 -3.02 -11.10
C LEU A 72 0.88 -4.23 -10.80
N GLN A 73 1.51 -5.38 -10.60
CA GLN A 73 0.87 -6.60 -10.13
C GLN A 73 1.47 -6.95 -8.77
N LEU A 74 0.69 -6.74 -7.71
CA LEU A 74 1.08 -7.08 -6.34
C LEU A 74 1.28 -8.59 -6.22
N SER A 75 2.41 -9.00 -5.64
CA SER A 75 2.60 -10.39 -5.23
C SER A 75 1.76 -10.67 -4.00
N ARG A 76 1.43 -11.95 -3.77
CA ARG A 76 0.65 -12.37 -2.62
C ARG A 76 1.35 -11.94 -1.33
N TYR A 77 0.64 -11.15 -0.51
CA TYR A 77 1.06 -10.88 0.85
C TYR A 77 0.87 -12.16 1.68
N VAL A 78 1.91 -12.58 2.40
CA VAL A 78 1.87 -13.68 3.36
C VAL A 78 2.31 -13.10 4.70
N HIS A 79 1.41 -13.11 5.68
CA HIS A 79 1.75 -12.91 7.08
C HIS A 79 2.37 -14.22 7.57
N THR A 80 3.64 -14.20 7.99
CA THR A 80 4.33 -15.38 8.54
C THR A 80 4.52 -15.18 10.03
#